data_AF-A0A800BU28-F1
#
_entry.id   AF-A0A800BU28-F1
#
_cell.length_a   1.000
_cell.length_b   1.000
_cell.length_c   1.000
_cell.angle_alpha   90.00
_cell.angle_beta   90.00
_cell.angle_gamma   90.00
#
_symmetry.space_group_name_H-M   'P 1'
#
loop_
_entity.id
_entity.type
_entity.pdbx_description
1 polymer ?
#
loop_
_entity_poly.entity_id
_entity_poly.type
_entity_poly.pdbx_seq_one_letter_code
_entity_poly.pdbx_strand_id
1 'polypeptide(L)'
;MIAIANTEPDWEAGSELAREALLAILSSRLLYTPIPRREDKMLRARLFSALRDPTDLPHAIAAHTVGCTAIVAYDDHFRAITDILPYKTPDEIIAELETG
;
A
#
# COMPACT_ATOMS: atom_id res chain seq x y z
N MET A 1 0.77 12.67 -19.51
CA MET A 1 -0.16 13.48 -18.72
C MET A 1 -1.19 14.08 -19.67
N ILE A 2 -2.38 13.48 -19.75
CA ILE A 2 -3.49 14.11 -20.46
C ILE A 2 -4.10 15.10 -19.47
N ALA A 3 -3.79 16.38 -19.63
CA ALA A 3 -4.53 17.41 -18.92
C ALA A 3 -5.91 17.51 -19.58
N ILE A 4 -6.93 16.93 -18.95
CA ILE A 4 -8.32 17.15 -19.34
C ILE A 4 -8.64 18.58 -18.87
N ALA A 5 -8.33 19.57 -19.70
CA ALA A 5 -8.70 20.95 -19.43
C ALA A 5 -10.21 21.12 -19.66
N ASN A 6 -10.88 21.86 -18.77
CA ASN A 6 -12.28 22.30 -18.87
C ASN A 6 -13.39 21.26 -18.60
N THR A 7 -13.15 20.26 -17.75
CA THR A 7 -14.26 19.56 -17.08
C THR A 7 -14.29 19.97 -15.62
N GLU A 8 -15.36 20.67 -15.21
CA GLU A 8 -15.66 20.77 -13.78
C GLU A 8 -15.79 19.34 -13.22
N PRO A 9 -15.21 19.05 -12.04
CA PRO A 9 -15.38 17.75 -11.43
C PRO A 9 -16.86 17.48 -11.19
N ASP A 10 -17.36 16.36 -11.69
CA ASP A 10 -18.67 15.85 -11.30
C ASP A 10 -18.55 15.28 -9.88
N TRP A 11 -18.84 16.12 -8.90
CA TRP A 11 -18.75 15.79 -7.49
C TRP A 11 -19.72 14.68 -7.09
N GLU A 12 -20.89 14.60 -7.72
CA GLU A 12 -21.90 13.60 -7.42
C GLU A 12 -21.45 12.23 -7.94
N ALA A 13 -21.08 12.14 -9.22
CA ALA A 13 -20.56 10.91 -9.80
C ALA A 13 -19.27 10.45 -9.11
N GLY A 14 -18.34 11.37 -8.81
CA GLY A 14 -17.12 11.07 -8.08
C GLY A 14 -17.38 10.54 -6.67
N SER A 15 -18.38 11.08 -5.96
CA SER A 15 -18.76 10.63 -4.62
C SER A 15 -19.39 9.24 -4.64
N GLU A 16 -20.26 8.95 -5.61
CA GLU A 16 -20.85 7.61 -5.76
C GLU A 16 -19.79 6.56 -6.10
N LEU A 17 -18.87 6.86 -7.02
CA LEU A 17 -17.75 5.97 -7.34
C LEU A 17 -16.86 5.70 -6.12
N ALA A 18 -16.56 6.74 -5.32
CA ALA A 18 -15.79 6.58 -4.10
C ALA A 18 -16.53 5.69 -3.07
N ARG A 19 -17.85 5.88 -2.92
CA ARG A 19 -18.69 5.05 -2.06
C ARG A 19 -18.67 3.59 -2.48
N GLU A 20 -18.81 3.32 -3.77
CA GLU A 20 -18.76 1.96 -4.32
C GLU A 20 -17.39 1.31 -4.13
N ALA A 21 -16.30 2.03 -4.39
CA ALA A 21 -14.95 1.54 -4.17
C ALA A 21 -14.69 1.20 -2.70
N LEU A 22 -15.08 2.09 -1.78
CA LEU A 22 -14.97 1.83 -0.34
C LEU A 22 -15.81 0.63 0.08
N LEU A 23 -17.04 0.51 -0.41
CA LEU A 23 -17.90 -0.64 -0.12
C LEU A 23 -17.28 -1.94 -0.63
N ALA A 24 -16.70 -1.95 -1.84
CA ALA A 24 -16.04 -3.12 -2.39
C ALA A 24 -14.83 -3.55 -1.56
N ILE A 25 -13.98 -2.59 -1.15
CA ILE A 25 -12.82 -2.84 -0.28
C ILE A 25 -13.29 -3.39 1.07
N LEU A 26 -14.24 -2.73 1.73
CA LEU A 26 -14.71 -3.12 3.05
C LEU A 26 -15.49 -4.44 3.07
N SER A 27 -16.12 -4.81 1.95
CA SER A 27 -16.83 -6.09 1.79
C SER A 27 -15.91 -7.26 1.46
N SER A 28 -14.66 -6.98 1.07
CA SER A 28 -13.66 -8.01 0.80
C SER A 28 -13.07 -8.58 2.10
N ARG A 29 -12.54 -9.81 2.03
CA ARG A 29 -11.93 -10.48 3.19
C ARG A 29 -10.54 -9.90 3.46
N LEU A 30 -10.48 -8.77 4.17
CA LEU A 30 -9.25 -8.10 4.57
C LEU A 30 -9.01 -8.27 6.06
N LEU A 31 -7.73 -8.43 6.42
CA LEU A 31 -7.28 -8.26 7.79
C LEU A 31 -6.74 -6.84 7.95
N TYR A 32 -7.35 -6.07 8.85
CA TYR A 32 -6.89 -4.71 9.16
C TYR A 32 -5.87 -4.76 10.30
N THR A 33 -4.70 -4.19 10.09
CA THR A 33 -3.64 -4.11 11.10
C THR A 33 -3.51 -2.68 11.61
N PRO A 34 -3.37 -2.46 12.93
CA PRO A 34 -3.17 -1.11 13.45
C PRO A 34 -1.83 -0.54 12.98
N ILE A 35 -1.77 0.77 12.79
CA ILE A 35 -0.50 1.46 12.54
C ILE A 35 0.43 1.29 13.76
N PRO A 36 1.71 0.97 13.55
CA PRO A 36 2.67 0.76 14.64
C PRO A 36 2.76 1.98 15.56
N ARG A 37 2.83 1.71 16.87
CA ARG A 37 3.02 2.75 17.87
C ARG A 37 4.37 3.43 17.69
N ARG A 38 4.55 4.60 18.29
CA ARG A 38 5.81 5.35 18.22
C ARG A 38 7.01 4.49 18.67
N GLU A 39 6.83 3.72 19.73
CA GLU A 39 7.86 2.83 20.29
C GLU A 39 8.29 1.75 19.29
N ASP A 40 7.33 1.08 18.66
CA ASP A 40 7.60 0.09 17.60
C ASP A 40 8.34 0.71 16.43
N LYS A 41 7.96 1.93 16.05
CA LYS A 41 8.64 2.69 14.99
C LYS A 41 10.09 2.98 15.37
N MET A 42 10.36 3.41 16.59
CA MET A 42 11.71 3.70 17.05
C MET A 42 12.60 2.45 17.10
N LEU A 43 12.07 1.32 17.56
CA LEU A 43 12.79 0.05 17.64
C LEU A 43 13.19 -0.47 16.25
N ARG A 44 12.30 -0.34 15.27
CA ARG A 44 12.46 -0.93 13.93
C ARG A 44 12.88 0.07 12.84
N ALA A 45 12.99 1.37 13.14
CA ALA A 45 13.38 2.39 12.16
C ALA A 45 14.73 2.08 11.49
N ARG A 46 15.67 1.49 12.23
CA ARG A 46 16.98 1.10 11.68
C ARG A 46 16.88 -0.03 10.66
N LEU A 47 15.98 -0.98 10.89
CA LEU A 47 15.75 -2.11 9.99
C LEU A 47 15.33 -1.60 8.61
N PHE A 48 14.44 -0.61 8.56
CA PHE A 48 13.94 -0.02 7.31
C PHE A 48 14.61 1.31 6.96
N SER A 49 15.87 1.50 7.36
CA SER A 49 16.59 2.77 7.16
C SER A 49 16.83 3.14 5.69
N ALA A 50 16.70 2.16 4.78
CA ALA A 50 16.78 2.38 3.35
C ALA A 50 15.53 3.08 2.76
N LEU A 51 14.38 3.04 3.46
CA LEU A 51 13.20 3.82 3.08
C LEU A 51 13.44 5.30 3.36
N ARG A 52 13.34 6.11 2.32
CA ARG A 52 13.55 7.56 2.40
C ARG A 52 12.27 8.32 2.69
N ASP A 53 11.12 7.76 2.31
CA ASP A 53 9.83 8.37 2.60
C ASP A 53 9.40 8.03 4.04
N PRO A 54 9.22 9.02 4.92
CA PRO A 54 8.79 8.79 6.29
C PRO A 54 7.34 8.27 6.39
N THR A 55 6.53 8.42 5.35
CA THR A 55 5.15 7.92 5.29
C THR A 55 5.08 6.43 4.97
N ASP A 56 6.10 5.87 4.33
CA ASP A 56 6.21 4.43 4.03
C ASP A 56 6.63 3.58 5.23
N LEU A 57 7.42 4.19 6.13
CA LEU A 57 8.02 3.50 7.27
C LEU A 57 6.98 2.76 8.16
N PRO A 58 5.83 3.36 8.54
CA PRO A 58 4.81 2.66 9.31
C PRO A 58 4.23 1.45 8.58
N HIS A 59 4.11 1.48 7.24
CA HIS A 59 3.56 0.39 6.44
C HIS A 59 4.52 -0.80 6.40
N ALA A 60 5.80 -0.57 6.13
CA ALA A 60 6.83 -1.61 6.14
C ALA A 60 6.96 -2.27 7.53
N ILE A 61 6.95 -1.46 8.58
CA ILE A 61 7.03 -1.96 9.97
C ILE A 61 5.80 -2.80 10.31
N ALA A 62 4.59 -2.37 9.94
CA ALA A 62 3.36 -3.12 10.17
C ALA A 62 3.42 -4.49 9.48
N ALA A 63 3.69 -4.49 8.17
CA ALA A 63 3.74 -5.68 7.34
C ALA A 63 4.75 -6.71 7.88
N HIS A 64 5.95 -6.25 8.25
CA HIS A 64 6.96 -7.12 8.83
C HIS A 64 6.56 -7.66 10.21
N THR A 65 5.94 -6.85 11.06
CA THR A 65 5.56 -7.26 12.43
C THR A 65 4.45 -8.31 12.42
N VAL A 66 3.52 -8.23 11.48
CA VAL A 66 2.42 -9.21 11.36
C VAL A 66 2.79 -10.43 10.51
N GLY A 67 4.02 -10.48 9.98
CA GLY A 67 4.53 -11.61 9.20
C GLY A 67 3.99 -11.68 7.77
N CYS A 68 3.70 -10.54 7.14
CA CYS A 68 3.41 -10.50 5.71
C CYS A 68 4.58 -11.08 4.90
N THR A 69 4.27 -11.83 3.84
CA THR A 69 5.26 -12.45 2.95
C THR A 69 5.80 -11.48 1.90
N ALA A 70 5.05 -10.43 1.60
CA ALA A 70 5.44 -9.37 0.67
C ALA A 70 4.70 -8.07 1.00
N ILE A 71 5.22 -6.96 0.50
CA ILE A 71 4.48 -5.70 0.36
C ILE A 71 4.11 -5.51 -1.11
N VAL A 72 2.84 -5.21 -1.36
CA VAL A 72 2.31 -5.00 -2.70
C VAL A 72 1.94 -3.52 -2.85
N ALA A 73 2.62 -2.81 -3.75
CA ALA A 73 2.38 -1.38 -3.97
C ALA A 73 2.79 -0.95 -5.38
N TYR A 74 2.17 0.12 -5.88
CA TYR A 74 2.66 0.81 -7.08
C TYR A 74 3.83 1.77 -6.79
N ASP A 75 4.08 2.07 -5.52
CA ASP A 75 5.21 2.90 -5.11
C ASP A 75 6.51 2.09 -5.10
N ASP A 76 7.46 2.47 -5.96
CA ASP A 76 8.76 1.82 -6.10
C ASP A 76 9.70 2.08 -4.91
N HIS A 77 9.39 3.01 -3.99
CA HIS A 77 10.22 3.27 -2.81
C HIS A 77 10.48 2.01 -1.98
N PHE A 78 9.50 1.10 -1.92
CA PHE A 78 9.61 -0.18 -1.19
C PHE A 78 10.62 -1.16 -1.80
N ARG A 79 11.07 -0.97 -3.05
CA ARG A 79 12.15 -1.78 -3.62
C ARG A 79 13.43 -1.71 -2.78
N ALA A 80 13.65 -0.58 -2.10
CA ALA A 80 14.82 -0.34 -1.26
C ALA A 80 14.93 -1.29 -0.05
N ILE A 81 13.87 -2.03 0.29
CA ILE A 81 13.83 -2.97 1.43
C ILE A 81 13.53 -4.41 1.02
N THR A 82 13.71 -4.76 -0.25
CA THR A 82 13.38 -6.10 -0.80
C THR A 82 14.14 -7.24 -0.13
N ASP A 83 15.32 -6.94 0.45
CA ASP A 83 16.13 -7.86 1.25
C ASP A 83 15.48 -8.23 2.60
N ILE A 84 14.55 -7.40 3.10
CA ILE A 84 13.85 -7.59 4.37
C ILE A 84 12.40 -8.04 4.14
N LEU A 85 11.71 -7.41 3.20
CA LEU A 85 10.33 -7.68 2.85
C LEU A 85 10.19 -7.63 1.33
N PRO A 86 9.91 -8.78 0.67
CA PRO A 86 9.76 -8.82 -0.78
C PRO A 86 8.76 -7.77 -1.27
N TYR A 87 9.16 -7.00 -2.27
CA TYR A 87 8.31 -6.03 -2.93
C TYR A 87 7.73 -6.64 -4.21
N LYS A 88 6.43 -6.41 -4.44
CA LYS A 88 5.74 -6.73 -5.69
C LYS A 88 4.83 -5.59 -6.11
N THR A 89 4.60 -5.47 -7.40
CA THR A 89 3.56 -4.63 -7.98
C THR A 89 2.23 -5.40 -8.02
N PRO A 90 1.08 -4.71 -8.05
CA PRO A 90 -0.20 -5.36 -8.27
C PRO A 90 -0.26 -6.18 -9.58
N ASP A 91 0.34 -5.68 -10.66
CA ASP A 91 0.37 -6.39 -11.95
C ASP A 91 1.13 -7.72 -11.88
N GLU A 92 2.25 -7.76 -11.14
CA GLU A 92 3.00 -9.00 -10.89
C GLU A 92 2.15 -10.02 -10.12
N ILE A 93 1.40 -9.58 -9.11
CA ILE A 93 0.50 -10.45 -8.35
C ILE A 93 -0.63 -10.99 -9.23
N ILE A 94 -1.24 -10.15 -10.06
CA ILE A 94 -2.31 -10.57 -10.99
C ILE A 94 -1.77 -11.62 -11.95
N ALA A 95 -0.61 -11.36 -12.57
CA ALA A 95 0.01 -12.31 -13.49
C ALA A 95 0.32 -13.67 -12.81
N GLU A 96 0.80 -13.66 -11.57
CA GLU A 96 1.04 -14.89 -10.79
C GLU A 96 -0.25 -15.68 -10.56
N LEU A 97 -1.34 -15.00 -10.21
CA LEU A 97 -2.64 -15.62 -9.94
C LEU A 97 -3.32 -16.17 -11.21
N GLU A 98 -3.07 -15.57 -12.38
CA GLU A 98 -3.59 -16.08 -13.66
C GLU A 98 -2.82 -17.31 -14.17
N THR A 99 -1.57 -17.50 -13.72
CA THR A 99 -0.73 -18.65 -14.10
C THR A 99 -0.82 -19.86 -13.17
N GLY A 100 -1.47 -19.72 -12.01
CA GLY A 100 -1.64 -20.77 -10.99
C GLY A 100 -3.04 -21.36 -10.96
#